data_AF-A0A357LZ85-F1
#
_entry.id   AF-A0A357LZ85-F1
#
_cell.length_a   1.000
_cell.length_b   1.000
_cell.length_c   1.000
_cell.angle_alpha   90.00
_cell.angle_beta   90.00
_cell.angle_gamma   90.00
#
_symmetry.space_group_name_H-M   'P 1'
#
loop_
_entity.id
_entity.type
_entity.pdbx_description
1 polymer ?
#
loop_
_entity_poly.entity_id
_entity_poly.type
_entity_poly.pdbx_seq_one_letter_code
_entity_poly.pdbx_strand_id
1 'polypeptide(L)'
;EEAEYPIRGFIKGPVCRGQVALNVIDDQFWAFFSDPEWLDSPGYEEFLKDQSKNLHLPGEAESNANPLTNWLKYSSLHQKYLQAKNEVLVNIAADLDISTIWDGDGHNPNASLTIMRHFDSSSVVQGLVGQTPKTVWLVDYGLLERIHYLLVAEFDVFGNVGHQLMTRLYMDFLRMEGEQNFLTMLPHDERIKLAEYWYRDATDEVDDYLVNTEEDATINPGIEYQTDDPKTELLGMLRERLQGAQPQKYSLAQHLTPEMLSILNQLNEVTGRSANVMPELSFIMVEDMNGAQQVFTLMRVSGHSNLTGLLYEEENRLPDEDYLTLVPGIIGTYPGAFFRFSSFRADRFVDAVEHLKSEDDYRELMERFGVRRTDISFWQHSDQLHDWFRKNDPMYAGILDYNRLENR
;
A
#
# COMPACT_ATOMS: atom_id res chain seq x y z
N GLU A 1 -17.57 -3.53 7.32
CA GLU A 1 -17.38 -3.17 8.74
C GLU A 1 -15.96 -3.37 9.28
N GLU A 2 -15.32 -4.53 9.13
CA GLU A 2 -14.02 -4.83 9.78
C GLU A 2 -12.87 -5.05 8.78
N ALA A 3 -12.81 -4.31 7.66
CA ALA A 3 -11.91 -4.61 6.54
C ALA A 3 -10.40 -4.66 6.87
N GLU A 4 -9.93 -3.89 7.86
CA GLU A 4 -8.52 -3.94 8.30
C GLU A 4 -8.15 -5.33 8.83
N TYR A 5 -9.02 -5.95 9.63
CA TYR A 5 -8.72 -7.21 10.30
C TYR A 5 -8.39 -8.37 9.32
N PRO A 6 -9.24 -8.71 8.34
CA PRO A 6 -8.93 -9.75 7.37
C PRO A 6 -7.74 -9.36 6.49
N ILE A 7 -7.68 -8.13 5.96
CA ILE A 7 -6.57 -7.68 5.09
C ILE A 7 -5.22 -7.77 5.82
N ARG A 8 -5.17 -7.33 7.08
CA ARG A 8 -4.01 -7.48 7.94
C ARG A 8 -3.69 -8.93 8.25
N GLY A 9 -4.71 -9.77 8.42
CA GLY A 9 -4.56 -11.22 8.57
C GLY A 9 -3.86 -11.85 7.35
N PHE A 10 -4.21 -11.41 6.14
CA PHE A 10 -3.60 -11.87 4.89
C PHE A 10 -2.14 -11.43 4.82
N ILE A 11 -1.91 -10.12 5.02
CA ILE A 11 -0.61 -9.47 4.88
C ILE A 11 0.40 -9.93 5.95
N LYS A 12 -0.05 -10.22 7.17
CA LYS A 12 0.80 -10.77 8.24
C LYS A 12 0.81 -12.30 8.26
N GLY A 13 0.05 -12.93 7.37
CA GLY A 13 -0.09 -14.36 7.23
C GLY A 13 1.18 -15.02 6.70
N PRO A 14 1.27 -16.37 6.78
CA PRO A 14 2.43 -17.13 6.30
C PRO A 14 2.64 -16.99 4.78
N VAL A 15 1.56 -16.71 4.03
CA VAL A 15 1.60 -16.49 2.58
C VAL A 15 2.41 -15.27 2.18
N CYS A 16 2.41 -14.21 3.00
CA CYS A 16 3.09 -12.95 2.74
C CYS A 16 4.45 -12.84 3.44
N ARG A 17 5.08 -13.98 3.79
CA ARG A 17 6.43 -14.00 4.39
C ARG A 17 7.50 -14.14 3.32
N GLY A 18 8.44 -13.20 3.32
CA GLY A 18 9.58 -13.17 2.39
C GLY A 18 9.31 -12.29 1.17
N GLN A 19 10.38 -11.85 0.52
CA GLN A 19 10.33 -10.88 -0.57
C GLN A 19 9.45 -11.36 -1.73
N VAL A 20 9.62 -12.60 -2.20
CA VAL A 20 8.86 -13.15 -3.33
C VAL A 20 7.35 -12.99 -3.17
N ALA A 21 6.82 -13.08 -1.95
CA ALA A 21 5.40 -12.94 -1.66
C ALA A 21 4.91 -11.50 -1.51
N LEU A 22 5.79 -10.54 -1.21
CA LEU A 22 5.43 -9.14 -1.01
C LEU A 22 5.74 -8.27 -2.23
N ASN A 23 6.57 -8.75 -3.14
CA ASN A 23 6.88 -8.12 -4.43
C ASN A 23 5.69 -8.10 -5.40
N VAL A 24 4.46 -8.31 -4.93
CA VAL A 24 3.19 -8.12 -5.67
C VAL A 24 2.64 -6.72 -5.51
N ILE A 25 2.96 -6.00 -4.44
CA ILE A 25 2.31 -4.74 -4.06
C ILE A 25 3.30 -3.59 -4.02
N ASP A 26 2.79 -2.38 -4.30
CA ASP A 26 3.57 -1.16 -4.16
C ASP A 26 3.92 -0.94 -2.68
N ASP A 27 5.03 -0.23 -2.45
CA ASP A 27 5.48 0.13 -1.10
C ASP A 27 4.44 0.94 -0.33
N GLN A 28 3.55 1.64 -1.03
CA GLN A 28 2.41 2.30 -0.44
C GLN A 28 1.25 2.40 -1.43
N PHE A 29 0.06 1.95 -1.03
CA PHE A 29 -1.18 2.18 -1.78
C PHE A 29 -2.37 2.36 -0.83
N TRP A 30 -3.42 3.00 -1.35
CA TRP A 30 -4.68 3.15 -0.64
C TRP A 30 -5.69 2.13 -1.15
N ALA A 31 -6.47 1.57 -0.24
CA ALA A 31 -7.59 0.71 -0.56
C ALA A 31 -8.89 1.37 -0.12
N PHE A 32 -9.81 1.49 -1.07
CA PHE A 32 -11.20 1.88 -0.88
C PHE A 32 -12.08 0.64 -1.09
N PHE A 33 -13.32 0.69 -0.61
CA PHE A 33 -14.27 -0.41 -0.74
C PHE A 33 -15.52 0.04 -1.47
N SER A 34 -16.03 -0.81 -2.34
CA SER A 34 -17.34 -0.57 -2.96
C SER A 34 -18.44 -0.67 -1.92
N ASP A 35 -19.47 0.17 -2.05
CA ASP A 35 -20.64 0.12 -1.19
C ASP A 35 -21.35 -1.24 -1.35
N PRO A 36 -21.57 -1.99 -0.26
CA PRO A 36 -22.22 -3.29 -0.35
C PRO A 36 -23.65 -3.21 -0.89
N GLU A 37 -24.36 -2.08 -0.74
CA GLU A 37 -25.69 -1.92 -1.34
C GLU A 37 -25.66 -2.01 -2.88
N TRP A 38 -24.50 -1.73 -3.47
CA TRP A 38 -24.28 -1.88 -4.91
C TRP A 38 -24.21 -3.36 -5.35
N LEU A 39 -23.85 -4.27 -4.44
CA LEU A 39 -23.86 -5.72 -4.68
C LEU A 39 -25.27 -6.30 -4.68
N ASP A 40 -26.23 -5.61 -4.06
CA ASP A 40 -27.65 -5.97 -4.09
C ASP A 40 -28.35 -5.50 -5.39
N SER A 41 -27.58 -4.98 -6.35
CA SER A 41 -28.10 -4.60 -7.66
C SER A 41 -28.69 -5.80 -8.41
N PRO A 42 -29.90 -5.68 -8.99
CA PRO A 42 -30.53 -6.76 -9.74
C PRO A 42 -29.64 -7.28 -10.86
N GLY A 43 -29.31 -8.57 -10.83
CA GLY A 43 -28.49 -9.24 -11.85
C GLY A 43 -27.03 -9.49 -11.45
N TYR A 44 -26.53 -8.90 -10.35
CA TYR A 44 -25.16 -9.13 -9.89
C TYR A 44 -24.91 -10.60 -9.48
N GLU A 45 -25.85 -11.22 -8.76
CA GLU A 45 -25.77 -12.65 -8.40
C GLU A 45 -25.74 -13.56 -9.66
N GLU A 46 -26.58 -13.25 -10.65
CA GLU A 46 -26.64 -14.00 -11.91
C GLU A 46 -25.35 -13.83 -12.71
N PHE A 47 -24.80 -12.61 -12.76
CA PHE A 47 -23.50 -12.33 -13.35
C PHE A 47 -22.38 -13.15 -12.69
N LEU A 48 -22.27 -13.13 -11.36
CA LEU A 48 -21.25 -13.92 -10.65
C LEU A 48 -21.38 -15.42 -10.92
N LYS A 49 -22.62 -15.93 -10.99
CA LYS A 49 -22.89 -17.32 -11.33
C LYS A 49 -22.42 -17.67 -12.74
N ASP A 50 -22.70 -16.81 -13.71
CA ASP A 50 -22.26 -16.98 -15.10
C ASP A 50 -20.74 -16.89 -15.24
N GLN A 51 -20.11 -16.04 -14.44
CA GLN A 51 -18.66 -15.85 -14.40
C GLN A 51 -17.90 -16.84 -13.49
N SER A 52 -18.59 -17.71 -12.76
CA SER A 52 -17.99 -18.64 -11.78
C SER A 52 -16.81 -19.47 -12.32
N LYS A 53 -16.84 -19.83 -13.61
CA LYS A 53 -15.73 -20.55 -14.28
C LYS A 53 -14.49 -19.68 -14.51
N ASN A 54 -14.69 -18.39 -14.76
CA ASN A 54 -13.61 -17.43 -14.97
C ASN A 54 -13.00 -16.98 -13.63
N LEU A 55 -13.78 -17.03 -12.55
CA LEU A 55 -13.37 -16.71 -11.18
C LEU A 55 -12.67 -17.85 -10.43
N HIS A 56 -12.33 -18.94 -11.13
CA HIS A 56 -11.74 -20.11 -10.49
C HIS A 56 -10.35 -19.80 -9.92
N LEU A 57 -10.13 -20.17 -8.66
CA LEU A 57 -8.84 -20.06 -7.97
C LEU A 57 -7.92 -21.26 -8.30
N PRO A 58 -6.59 -21.11 -8.19
CA PRO A 58 -5.67 -22.22 -8.32
C PRO A 58 -5.74 -23.17 -7.12
N GLY A 59 -6.15 -24.41 -7.36
CA GLY A 59 -6.15 -25.47 -6.34
C GLY A 59 -4.80 -26.21 -6.25
N GLU A 60 -4.53 -26.85 -5.11
CA GLU A 60 -3.28 -27.59 -4.82
C GLU A 60 -2.89 -28.60 -5.93
N ALA A 61 -3.87 -29.23 -6.58
CA ALA A 61 -3.65 -30.25 -7.61
C ALA A 61 -3.00 -29.71 -8.91
N GLU A 62 -3.05 -28.40 -9.15
CA GLU A 62 -2.45 -27.75 -10.33
C GLU A 62 -0.98 -27.33 -10.13
N SER A 63 -0.44 -27.54 -8.92
CA SER A 63 0.92 -27.14 -8.51
C SER A 63 2.07 -27.91 -9.18
N ASN A 64 1.75 -28.95 -9.97
CA ASN A 64 2.74 -29.75 -10.71
C ASN A 64 2.91 -29.29 -12.18
N ALA A 65 2.11 -28.32 -12.65
CA ALA A 65 2.21 -27.78 -14.01
C ALA A 65 3.28 -26.67 -14.11
N ASN A 66 3.71 -26.34 -15.34
CA ASN A 66 4.72 -25.31 -15.57
C ASN A 66 4.13 -23.91 -15.22
N PRO A 67 4.84 -23.06 -14.45
CA PRO A 67 4.36 -21.72 -14.07
C PRO A 67 3.86 -20.87 -15.25
N LEU A 68 4.54 -20.93 -16.40
CA LEU A 68 4.14 -20.18 -17.59
C LEU A 68 2.80 -20.66 -18.16
N THR A 69 2.57 -21.98 -18.21
CA THR A 69 1.31 -22.53 -18.70
C THR A 69 0.13 -22.18 -17.81
N ASN A 70 0.35 -22.12 -16.50
CA ASN A 70 -0.67 -21.72 -15.56
C ASN A 70 -0.95 -20.23 -15.66
N TRP A 71 0.08 -19.38 -15.78
CA TRP A 71 -0.12 -17.94 -16.00
C TRP A 71 -0.95 -17.65 -17.26
N LEU A 72 -0.65 -18.31 -18.39
CA LEU A 72 -1.43 -18.17 -19.63
C LEU A 72 -2.89 -18.62 -19.48
N LYS A 73 -3.13 -19.69 -18.71
CA LYS A 73 -4.49 -20.16 -18.42
C LYS A 73 -5.26 -19.13 -17.58
N TYR A 74 -4.66 -18.68 -16.49
CA TYR A 74 -5.33 -17.78 -15.53
C TYR A 74 -5.47 -16.35 -16.05
N SER A 75 -4.49 -15.83 -16.79
CA SER A 75 -4.63 -14.56 -17.52
C SER A 75 -5.81 -14.62 -18.48
N SER A 76 -5.95 -15.69 -19.27
CA SER A 76 -7.09 -15.86 -20.18
C SER A 76 -8.44 -15.94 -19.46
N LEU A 77 -8.52 -16.62 -18.31
CA LEU A 77 -9.75 -16.67 -17.50
C LEU A 77 -10.09 -15.30 -16.91
N HIS A 78 -9.09 -14.63 -16.34
CA HIS A 78 -9.26 -13.31 -15.76
C HIS A 78 -9.63 -12.27 -16.82
N GLN A 79 -9.03 -12.32 -18.01
CA GLN A 79 -9.39 -11.46 -19.15
C GLN A 79 -10.86 -11.59 -19.53
N LYS A 80 -11.37 -12.83 -19.63
CA LYS A 80 -12.79 -13.07 -19.93
C LYS A 80 -13.71 -12.52 -18.86
N TYR A 81 -13.30 -12.63 -17.59
CA TYR A 81 -14.05 -12.04 -16.49
C TYR A 81 -14.09 -10.51 -16.60
N LEU A 82 -12.94 -9.86 -16.84
CA LEU A 82 -12.86 -8.40 -16.99
C LEU A 82 -13.67 -7.90 -18.18
N GLN A 83 -13.60 -8.59 -19.33
CA GLN A 83 -14.42 -8.26 -20.50
C GLN A 83 -15.92 -8.33 -20.17
N ALA A 84 -16.36 -9.40 -19.52
CA ALA A 84 -17.75 -9.53 -19.10
C ALA A 84 -18.15 -8.46 -18.07
N LYS A 85 -17.26 -8.10 -17.14
CA LYS A 85 -17.47 -7.01 -16.18
C LYS A 85 -17.63 -5.68 -16.90
N ASN A 86 -16.75 -5.37 -17.85
CA ASN A 86 -16.81 -4.15 -18.65
C ASN A 86 -18.10 -4.05 -19.47
N GLU A 87 -18.57 -5.16 -20.08
CA GLU A 87 -19.86 -5.19 -20.78
C GLU A 87 -21.05 -4.80 -19.88
N VAL A 88 -21.02 -5.21 -18.61
CA VAL A 88 -22.03 -4.80 -17.62
C VAL A 88 -21.85 -3.33 -17.25
N LEU A 89 -20.62 -2.90 -16.98
CA LEU A 89 -20.30 -1.52 -16.58
C LEU A 89 -20.73 -0.48 -17.63
N VAL A 90 -20.66 -0.79 -18.93
CA VAL A 90 -21.16 0.09 -20.01
C VAL A 90 -22.62 0.50 -19.79
N ASN A 91 -23.46 -0.42 -19.30
CA ASN A 91 -24.89 -0.16 -19.13
C ASN A 91 -25.23 0.65 -17.87
N ILE A 92 -24.31 0.70 -16.90
CA ILE A 92 -24.48 1.37 -15.60
C ILE A 92 -23.46 2.49 -15.38
N ALA A 93 -22.74 2.87 -16.44
CA ALA A 93 -21.65 3.84 -16.41
C ALA A 93 -22.06 5.18 -15.78
N ALA A 94 -23.26 5.65 -16.10
CA ALA A 94 -23.81 6.89 -15.55
C ALA A 94 -24.11 6.82 -14.05
N ASP A 95 -24.31 5.61 -13.52
CA ASP A 95 -24.56 5.35 -12.09
C ASP A 95 -23.27 5.06 -11.32
N LEU A 96 -22.12 4.95 -12.02
CA LEU A 96 -20.79 4.89 -11.41
C LEU A 96 -20.36 6.29 -10.97
N ASP A 97 -20.85 6.74 -9.82
CA ASP A 97 -20.46 7.98 -9.19
C ASP A 97 -19.76 7.75 -7.84
N ILE A 98 -19.41 8.82 -7.13
CA ILE A 98 -18.70 8.70 -5.85
C ILE A 98 -19.52 7.99 -4.76
N SER A 99 -20.85 7.93 -4.90
CA SER A 99 -21.73 7.27 -3.94
C SER A 99 -21.57 5.75 -3.94
N THR A 100 -20.99 5.19 -5.01
CA THR A 100 -20.65 3.75 -5.13
C THR A 100 -19.51 3.32 -4.21
N ILE A 101 -18.81 4.26 -3.58
CA ILE A 101 -17.73 3.99 -2.62
C ILE A 101 -18.30 4.02 -1.21
N TRP A 102 -18.06 2.95 -0.45
CA TRP A 102 -18.50 2.85 0.93
C TRP A 102 -17.85 3.93 1.80
N ASP A 103 -18.65 4.75 2.48
CA ASP A 103 -18.18 5.87 3.29
C ASP A 103 -17.93 5.51 4.77
N GLY A 104 -18.13 4.24 5.13
CA GLY A 104 -18.01 3.77 6.51
C GLY A 104 -19.19 4.13 7.39
N ASP A 105 -20.38 4.36 6.81
CA ASP A 105 -21.54 4.89 7.52
C ASP A 105 -21.22 6.24 8.21
N GLY A 106 -20.27 6.98 7.64
CA GLY A 106 -19.75 8.24 8.15
C GLY A 106 -18.93 8.17 9.44
N HIS A 107 -18.60 6.98 9.97
CA HIS A 107 -17.86 6.85 11.23
C HIS A 107 -16.88 5.68 11.31
N ASN A 108 -16.92 4.72 10.38
CA ASN A 108 -16.12 3.51 10.42
C ASN A 108 -14.78 3.71 9.70
N PRO A 109 -13.64 3.72 10.42
CA PRO A 109 -12.34 3.99 9.82
C PRO A 109 -11.85 2.87 8.88
N ASN A 110 -12.52 1.72 8.84
CA ASN A 110 -12.26 0.67 7.85
C ASN A 110 -12.70 1.03 6.42
N ALA A 111 -13.40 2.15 6.21
CA ALA A 111 -13.84 2.60 4.88
C ALA A 111 -12.68 2.93 3.92
N SER A 112 -11.50 3.20 4.48
CA SER A 112 -10.27 3.34 3.71
C SER A 112 -9.12 2.76 4.49
N LEU A 113 -8.20 2.09 3.81
CA LEU A 113 -6.98 1.58 4.42
C LEU A 113 -5.76 2.11 3.66
N THR A 114 -4.65 2.24 4.37
CA THR A 114 -3.33 2.38 3.77
C THR A 114 -2.55 1.11 4.03
N ILE A 115 -2.06 0.51 2.96
CA ILE A 115 -1.18 -0.65 2.99
C ILE A 115 0.22 -0.13 2.68
N MET A 116 1.19 -0.54 3.48
CA MET A 116 2.58 -0.14 3.34
C MET A 116 3.47 -1.37 3.40
N ARG A 117 4.36 -1.52 2.43
CA ARG A 117 5.37 -2.58 2.41
C ARG A 117 6.72 -2.02 2.84
N HIS A 118 7.44 -2.83 3.61
CA HIS A 118 8.78 -2.55 4.11
C HIS A 118 9.58 -3.87 4.01
N PHE A 119 10.31 -4.00 2.90
CA PHE A 119 11.17 -5.10 2.52
C PHE A 119 10.38 -6.42 2.40
N ASP A 120 10.58 -7.33 3.34
CA ASP A 120 9.92 -8.62 3.52
C ASP A 120 8.85 -8.56 4.65
N SER A 121 8.32 -7.38 4.95
CA SER A 121 7.18 -7.18 5.85
C SER A 121 6.23 -6.11 5.33
N SER A 122 5.05 -6.01 5.95
CA SER A 122 4.05 -5.02 5.57
C SER A 122 3.14 -4.66 6.74
N SER A 123 2.56 -3.47 6.63
CA SER A 123 1.66 -2.86 7.61
C SER A 123 0.36 -2.47 6.93
N VAL A 124 -0.73 -2.58 7.69
CA VAL A 124 -2.06 -2.14 7.29
C VAL A 124 -2.55 -1.22 8.38
N VAL A 125 -2.97 -0.02 8.00
CA VAL A 125 -3.53 0.95 8.92
C VAL A 125 -4.83 1.51 8.35
N GLN A 126 -5.75 1.84 9.24
CA GLN A 126 -7.00 2.50 8.87
C GLN A 126 -6.74 3.96 8.48
N GLY A 127 -7.49 4.46 7.51
CA GLY A 127 -7.42 5.82 6.98
C GLY A 127 -6.48 5.98 5.78
N LEU A 128 -6.53 7.19 5.21
CA LEU A 128 -5.64 7.68 4.15
C LEU A 128 -4.39 8.27 4.78
N VAL A 129 -3.41 7.41 5.06
CA VAL A 129 -2.19 7.73 5.80
C VAL A 129 -1.03 7.94 4.84
N GLY A 130 -0.16 8.90 5.15
CA GLY A 130 1.00 9.23 4.34
C GLY A 130 0.67 10.08 3.11
N GLN A 131 1.59 10.13 2.17
CA GLN A 131 1.43 10.87 0.92
C GLN A 131 0.45 10.19 -0.04
N THR A 132 0.01 10.91 -1.08
CA THR A 132 -0.81 10.30 -2.14
C THR A 132 -0.01 9.21 -2.88
N PRO A 133 -0.48 7.95 -2.93
CA PRO A 133 0.27 6.87 -3.55
C PRO A 133 0.21 6.85 -5.09
N LYS A 134 1.15 6.11 -5.69
CA LYS A 134 1.17 5.82 -7.13
C LYS A 134 -0.09 5.07 -7.56
N THR A 135 -0.42 3.99 -6.86
CA THR A 135 -1.56 3.09 -7.15
C THR A 135 -2.62 3.17 -6.05
N VAL A 136 -3.85 2.81 -6.42
CA VAL A 136 -5.02 2.82 -5.56
C VAL A 136 -5.87 1.61 -5.92
N TRP A 137 -6.39 0.92 -4.92
CA TRP A 137 -7.29 -0.22 -5.11
C TRP A 137 -8.71 0.17 -4.74
N LEU A 138 -9.66 -0.20 -5.59
CA LEU A 138 -11.07 -0.26 -5.25
C LEU A 138 -11.47 -1.73 -5.10
N VAL A 139 -11.77 -2.14 -3.87
CA VAL A 139 -12.03 -3.53 -3.50
C VAL A 139 -13.53 -3.74 -3.33
N ASP A 140 -14.13 -4.47 -4.27
CA ASP A 140 -15.48 -5.00 -4.12
C ASP A 140 -15.47 -6.29 -3.27
N TYR A 141 -16.66 -6.74 -2.83
CA TYR A 141 -16.77 -7.92 -1.98
C TYR A 141 -16.27 -9.20 -2.68
N GLY A 142 -16.49 -9.35 -3.98
CA GLY A 142 -16.06 -10.53 -4.73
C GLY A 142 -14.54 -10.60 -4.86
N LEU A 143 -13.88 -9.46 -5.00
CA LEU A 143 -12.42 -9.33 -4.94
C LEU A 143 -11.90 -9.65 -3.54
N LEU A 144 -12.49 -9.05 -2.50
CA LEU A 144 -12.08 -9.30 -1.10
C LEU A 144 -12.20 -10.78 -0.73
N GLU A 145 -13.29 -11.43 -1.14
CA GLU A 145 -13.54 -12.85 -0.89
C GLU A 145 -12.49 -13.73 -1.61
N ARG A 146 -12.19 -13.46 -2.88
CA ARG A 146 -11.14 -14.20 -3.61
C ARG A 146 -9.76 -14.02 -3.00
N ILE A 147 -9.42 -12.82 -2.53
CA ILE A 147 -8.17 -12.59 -1.78
C ILE A 147 -8.16 -13.45 -0.51
N HIS A 148 -9.27 -13.50 0.23
CA HIS A 148 -9.38 -14.34 1.43
C HIS A 148 -9.19 -15.83 1.12
N TYR A 149 -9.89 -16.36 0.12
CA TYR A 149 -9.78 -17.78 -0.23
C TYR A 149 -8.38 -18.14 -0.69
N LEU A 150 -7.80 -17.32 -1.58
CA LEU A 150 -6.45 -17.53 -2.09
C LEU A 150 -5.38 -17.52 -0.99
N LEU A 151 -5.44 -16.53 -0.09
CA LEU A 151 -4.36 -16.25 0.86
C LEU A 151 -4.55 -16.90 2.23
N VAL A 152 -5.75 -17.39 2.54
CA VAL A 152 -6.08 -17.94 3.87
C VAL A 152 -6.73 -19.32 3.76
N ALA A 153 -7.88 -19.43 3.10
CA ALA A 153 -8.66 -20.66 3.15
C ALA A 153 -8.03 -21.82 2.36
N GLU A 154 -7.45 -21.51 1.19
CA GLU A 154 -6.83 -22.48 0.28
C GLU A 154 -5.28 -22.44 0.32
N PHE A 155 -4.71 -21.55 1.16
CA PHE A 155 -3.25 -21.47 1.28
C PHE A 155 -2.68 -22.56 2.18
N ASP A 156 -2.08 -23.59 1.58
CA ASP A 156 -1.31 -24.59 2.32
C ASP A 156 0.13 -24.11 2.61
N VAL A 157 0.40 -23.84 3.88
CA VAL A 157 1.74 -23.47 4.40
C VAL A 157 2.75 -24.60 4.21
N PHE A 158 2.30 -25.86 4.18
CA PHE A 158 3.12 -27.04 3.92
C PHE A 158 3.10 -27.46 2.45
N GLY A 159 2.42 -26.68 1.61
CA GLY A 159 2.32 -26.90 0.17
C GLY A 159 3.68 -26.79 -0.52
N ASN A 160 3.78 -27.40 -1.69
CA ASN A 160 5.03 -27.36 -2.46
C ASN A 160 5.30 -25.96 -3.03
N VAL A 161 6.51 -25.75 -3.56
CA VAL A 161 6.92 -24.47 -4.17
C VAL A 161 6.00 -24.04 -5.31
N GLY A 162 5.44 -25.00 -6.06
CA GLY A 162 4.47 -24.74 -7.12
C GLY A 162 3.19 -24.08 -6.59
N HIS A 163 2.67 -24.52 -5.44
CA HIS A 163 1.50 -23.94 -4.80
C HIS A 163 1.73 -22.48 -4.40
N GLN A 164 2.87 -22.20 -3.78
CA GLN A 164 3.26 -20.85 -3.37
C GLN A 164 3.42 -19.92 -4.58
N LEU A 165 4.05 -20.41 -5.65
CA LEU A 165 4.22 -19.67 -6.88
C LEU A 165 2.89 -19.40 -7.59
N MET A 166 1.97 -20.36 -7.58
CA MET A 166 0.63 -20.19 -8.14
C MET A 166 -0.21 -19.18 -7.38
N THR A 167 -0.13 -19.22 -6.05
CA THR A 167 -0.76 -18.21 -5.19
C THR A 167 -0.22 -16.81 -5.52
N ARG A 168 1.10 -16.68 -5.61
CA ARG A 168 1.78 -15.44 -5.99
C ARG A 168 1.38 -14.93 -7.37
N LEU A 169 1.27 -15.82 -8.35
CA LEU A 169 0.83 -15.49 -9.71
C LEU A 169 -0.62 -15.01 -9.75
N TYR A 170 -1.49 -15.67 -9.01
CA TYR A 170 -2.90 -15.30 -9.00
C TYR A 170 -3.15 -13.98 -8.25
N MET A 171 -2.31 -13.68 -7.25
CA MET A 171 -2.38 -12.39 -6.54
C MET A 171 -2.08 -11.19 -7.46
N ASP A 172 -1.26 -11.35 -8.51
CA ASP A 172 -1.06 -10.27 -9.50
C ASP A 172 -2.38 -9.89 -10.18
N PHE A 173 -3.18 -10.89 -10.55
CA PHE A 173 -4.50 -10.66 -11.14
C PHE A 173 -5.46 -9.98 -10.16
N LEU A 174 -5.48 -10.40 -8.89
CA LEU A 174 -6.33 -9.76 -7.89
C LEU A 174 -5.91 -8.31 -7.60
N ARG A 175 -4.60 -8.03 -7.60
CA ARG A 175 -4.10 -6.64 -7.56
C ARG A 175 -4.56 -5.84 -8.77
N MET A 176 -4.30 -6.35 -9.97
CA MET A 176 -4.65 -5.70 -11.23
C MET A 176 -6.14 -5.37 -11.26
N GLU A 177 -6.98 -6.30 -10.81
CA GLU A 177 -8.42 -6.07 -10.72
C GLU A 177 -8.77 -4.93 -9.75
N GLY A 178 -8.15 -4.88 -8.57
CA GLY A 178 -8.37 -3.79 -7.61
C GLY A 178 -7.95 -2.42 -8.17
N GLU A 179 -6.84 -2.40 -8.90
CA GLU A 179 -6.32 -1.21 -9.59
C GLU A 179 -7.26 -0.77 -10.72
N GLN A 180 -7.68 -1.70 -11.58
CA GLN A 180 -8.62 -1.44 -12.67
C GLN A 180 -9.98 -0.96 -12.16
N ASN A 181 -10.50 -1.57 -11.09
CA ASN A 181 -11.73 -1.10 -10.45
C ASN A 181 -11.62 0.40 -10.09
N PHE A 182 -10.48 0.84 -9.54
CA PHE A 182 -10.28 2.26 -9.27
C PHE A 182 -10.19 3.07 -10.56
N LEU A 183 -9.47 2.57 -11.58
CA LEU A 183 -9.39 3.24 -12.87
C LEU A 183 -10.78 3.47 -13.47
N THR A 184 -11.72 2.53 -13.38
CA THR A 184 -13.09 2.71 -13.94
C THR A 184 -13.83 3.95 -13.42
N MET A 185 -13.42 4.50 -12.28
CA MET A 185 -13.93 5.75 -11.70
C MET A 185 -13.35 7.02 -12.35
N LEU A 186 -12.41 6.89 -13.29
CA LEU A 186 -11.78 8.00 -14.02
C LEU A 186 -12.28 8.07 -15.48
N PRO A 187 -12.13 9.23 -16.14
CA PRO A 187 -12.42 9.37 -17.56
C PRO A 187 -11.55 8.42 -18.39
N HIS A 188 -12.11 7.86 -19.47
CA HIS A 188 -11.47 6.85 -20.31
C HIS A 188 -10.00 7.17 -20.68
N ASP A 189 -9.74 8.38 -21.19
CA ASP A 189 -8.40 8.77 -21.64
C ASP A 189 -7.39 8.87 -20.48
N GLU A 190 -7.86 9.16 -19.27
CA GLU A 190 -7.00 9.21 -18.08
C GLU A 190 -6.68 7.81 -17.57
N ARG A 191 -7.62 6.86 -17.70
CA ARG A 191 -7.38 5.45 -17.34
C ARG A 191 -6.25 4.85 -18.14
N ILE A 192 -6.24 5.05 -19.46
CA ILE A 192 -5.20 4.52 -20.35
C ILE A 192 -3.83 5.09 -19.95
N LYS A 193 -3.72 6.41 -19.78
CA LYS A 193 -2.46 7.05 -19.35
C LYS A 193 -1.96 6.52 -18.00
N LEU A 194 -2.87 6.33 -17.05
CA LEU A 194 -2.50 5.81 -15.73
C LEU A 194 -2.13 4.34 -15.79
N ALA A 195 -2.83 3.52 -16.57
CA ALA A 195 -2.48 2.13 -16.79
C ALA A 195 -1.08 2.01 -17.42
N GLU A 196 -0.80 2.76 -18.50
CA GLU A 196 0.52 2.86 -19.12
C GLU A 196 1.59 3.30 -18.10
N TYR A 197 1.28 4.28 -17.25
CA TYR A 197 2.23 4.75 -16.23
C TYR A 197 2.44 3.74 -15.10
N TRP A 198 1.40 3.04 -14.65
CA TRP A 198 1.47 2.05 -13.57
C TRP A 198 2.23 0.80 -13.99
N TYR A 199 2.16 0.47 -15.29
CA TYR A 199 2.74 -0.72 -15.89
C TYR A 199 3.83 -0.42 -16.94
N ARG A 200 4.42 0.77 -16.93
CA ARG A 200 5.53 1.10 -17.84
C ARG A 200 6.67 0.10 -17.71
N ASP A 201 7.34 -0.16 -18.84
CA ASP A 201 8.42 -1.14 -18.95
C ASP A 201 8.00 -2.58 -18.57
N ALA A 202 6.69 -2.89 -18.52
CA ALA A 202 6.22 -4.26 -18.40
C ALA A 202 6.43 -5.04 -19.71
N THR A 203 6.26 -6.36 -19.66
CA THR A 203 6.35 -7.18 -20.87
C THR A 203 5.17 -6.92 -21.79
N ASP A 204 5.36 -7.10 -23.11
CA ASP A 204 4.30 -6.93 -24.11
C ASP A 204 3.02 -7.70 -23.73
N GLU A 205 3.12 -8.90 -23.13
CA GLU A 205 1.94 -9.67 -22.72
C GLU A 205 1.16 -9.04 -21.55
N VAL A 206 1.83 -8.33 -20.65
CA VAL A 206 1.21 -7.62 -19.53
C VAL A 206 0.60 -6.32 -20.03
N ASP A 207 1.33 -5.61 -20.88
CA ASP A 207 0.88 -4.39 -21.53
C ASP A 207 -0.38 -4.67 -22.36
N ASP A 208 -0.32 -5.68 -23.24
CA ASP A 208 -1.45 -6.16 -24.03
C ASP A 208 -2.63 -6.63 -23.16
N TYR A 209 -2.36 -7.16 -21.97
CA TYR A 209 -3.41 -7.61 -21.07
C TYR A 209 -4.14 -6.45 -20.40
N LEU A 210 -3.41 -5.41 -19.98
CA LEU A 210 -3.95 -4.33 -19.16
C LEU A 210 -4.39 -3.13 -19.99
N VAL A 211 -3.53 -2.65 -20.89
CA VAL A 211 -3.80 -1.47 -21.71
C VAL A 211 -4.95 -1.76 -22.68
N ASN A 212 -4.92 -2.89 -23.39
CA ASN A 212 -6.02 -3.22 -24.31
C ASN A 212 -7.35 -3.39 -23.56
N THR A 213 -7.35 -3.89 -22.32
CA THR A 213 -8.58 -4.00 -21.52
C THR A 213 -9.17 -2.62 -21.20
N GLU A 214 -8.33 -1.62 -20.92
CA GLU A 214 -8.77 -0.25 -20.68
C GLU A 214 -9.19 0.47 -21.98
N GLU A 215 -8.49 0.23 -23.10
CA GLU A 215 -8.82 0.78 -24.42
C GLU A 215 -10.16 0.26 -24.97
N ASP A 216 -10.44 -1.04 -24.79
CA ASP A 216 -11.65 -1.68 -25.33
C ASP A 216 -12.93 -1.19 -24.65
N ALA A 217 -12.83 -0.71 -23.40
CA ALA A 217 -13.97 -0.33 -22.58
C ALA A 217 -14.21 1.19 -22.60
N THR A 218 -14.87 1.71 -23.64
CA THR A 218 -15.22 3.15 -23.72
C THR A 218 -16.35 3.53 -22.75
N ILE A 219 -16.02 3.62 -21.46
CA ILE A 219 -16.91 3.89 -20.33
C ILE A 219 -16.48 5.21 -19.71
N ASN A 220 -17.42 6.12 -19.46
CA ASN A 220 -17.16 7.29 -18.62
C ASN A 220 -18.08 7.23 -17.39
N PRO A 221 -17.51 7.33 -16.17
CA PRO A 221 -18.28 7.31 -14.94
C PRO A 221 -19.18 8.55 -14.83
N GLY A 222 -20.21 8.47 -14.00
CA GLY A 222 -21.11 9.58 -13.63
C GLY A 222 -20.46 10.66 -12.76
N ILE A 223 -19.14 10.84 -12.83
CA ILE A 223 -18.37 11.81 -12.04
C ILE A 223 -18.00 13.00 -12.92
N GLU A 224 -18.35 14.20 -12.46
CA GLU A 224 -17.98 15.45 -13.13
C GLU A 224 -16.59 15.92 -12.67
N TYR A 225 -15.62 15.85 -13.59
CA TYR A 225 -14.26 16.36 -13.38
C TYR A 225 -14.11 17.78 -13.91
N GLN A 226 -13.40 18.63 -13.15
CA GLN A 226 -13.21 20.06 -13.45
C GLN A 226 -11.75 20.42 -13.73
N THR A 227 -10.81 19.51 -13.47
CA THR A 227 -9.37 19.75 -13.60
C THR A 227 -8.73 18.87 -14.68
N ASP A 228 -7.51 19.24 -15.08
CA ASP A 228 -6.67 18.44 -15.98
C ASP A 228 -5.93 17.30 -15.24
N ASP A 229 -6.22 17.08 -13.96
CA ASP A 229 -5.71 15.97 -13.14
C ASP A 229 -6.87 15.23 -12.44
N PRO A 230 -7.63 14.40 -13.20
CA PRO A 230 -8.80 13.71 -12.67
C PRO A 230 -8.47 12.78 -11.50
N LYS A 231 -7.27 12.17 -11.46
CA LYS A 231 -6.87 11.30 -10.36
C LYS A 231 -6.77 12.08 -9.05
N THR A 232 -6.07 13.21 -9.05
CA THR A 232 -5.95 14.05 -7.85
C THR A 232 -7.31 14.60 -7.42
N GLU A 233 -8.15 14.99 -8.38
CA GLU A 233 -9.52 15.46 -8.11
C GLU A 233 -10.39 14.36 -7.49
N LEU A 234 -10.41 13.15 -8.04
CA LEU A 234 -11.13 12.00 -7.48
C LEU A 234 -10.68 11.70 -6.05
N LEU A 235 -9.37 11.66 -5.81
CA LEU A 235 -8.83 11.43 -4.46
C LEU A 235 -9.19 12.57 -3.49
N GLY A 236 -9.32 13.80 -3.98
CA GLY A 236 -9.85 14.93 -3.23
C GLY A 236 -11.31 14.73 -2.83
N MET A 237 -12.16 14.35 -3.79
CA MET A 237 -13.56 14.06 -3.53
C MET A 237 -13.75 12.88 -2.56
N LEU A 238 -12.92 11.83 -2.69
CA LEU A 238 -12.95 10.67 -1.78
C LEU A 238 -12.53 11.04 -0.35
N ARG A 239 -11.50 11.89 -0.19
CA ARG A 239 -11.12 12.43 1.11
C ARG A 239 -12.26 13.21 1.77
N GLU A 240 -12.99 14.01 1.00
CA GLU A 240 -14.16 14.75 1.49
C GLU A 240 -15.29 13.80 1.89
N ARG A 241 -15.66 12.85 1.02
CA ARG A 241 -16.69 11.84 1.30
C ARG A 241 -16.40 11.08 2.59
N LEU A 242 -15.15 10.68 2.79
CA LEU A 242 -14.73 9.85 3.92
C LEU A 242 -14.39 10.65 5.19
N GLN A 243 -14.54 11.98 5.20
CA GLN A 243 -14.06 12.83 6.28
C GLN A 243 -14.55 12.38 7.66
N GLY A 244 -15.80 11.91 7.78
CA GLY A 244 -16.37 11.40 9.03
C GLY A 244 -15.74 10.10 9.53
N ALA A 245 -15.27 9.26 8.61
CA ALA A 245 -14.63 7.97 8.90
C ALA A 245 -13.10 8.08 9.09
N GLN A 246 -12.46 9.17 8.65
CA GLN A 246 -10.99 9.27 8.69
C GLN A 246 -10.44 9.33 10.13
N PRO A 247 -9.53 8.42 10.53
CA PRO A 247 -8.95 8.43 11.86
C PRO A 247 -7.98 9.61 12.03
N GLN A 248 -8.10 10.34 13.15
CA GLN A 248 -7.20 11.44 13.49
C GLN A 248 -5.82 10.98 13.99
N LYS A 249 -5.69 9.68 14.31
CA LYS A 249 -4.49 9.08 14.93
C LYS A 249 -3.20 9.39 14.16
N TYR A 250 -3.25 9.40 12.83
CA TYR A 250 -2.08 9.57 11.97
C TYR A 250 -1.92 10.99 11.40
N SER A 251 -2.73 11.95 11.87
CA SER A 251 -2.60 13.35 11.44
C SER A 251 -1.44 14.04 12.17
N LEU A 252 -0.38 14.42 11.44
CA LEU A 252 0.76 15.15 12.00
C LEU A 252 0.33 16.41 12.76
N ALA A 253 -0.67 17.12 12.25
CA ALA A 253 -1.20 18.34 12.86
C ALA A 253 -1.84 18.13 14.25
N GLN A 254 -2.23 16.91 14.60
CA GLN A 254 -2.77 16.57 15.93
C GLN A 254 -1.67 16.32 16.96
N HIS A 255 -0.46 15.97 16.51
CA HIS A 255 0.66 15.58 17.38
C HIS A 255 1.78 16.61 17.48
N LEU A 256 1.75 17.62 16.61
CA LEU A 256 2.81 18.63 16.47
C LEU A 256 2.28 20.04 16.65
N THR A 257 3.12 20.91 17.20
CA THR A 257 2.89 22.36 17.13
C THR A 257 3.00 22.84 15.68
N PRO A 258 2.37 23.96 15.28
CA PRO A 258 2.48 24.47 13.92
C PRO A 258 3.93 24.69 13.44
N GLU A 259 4.80 25.13 14.35
CA GLU A 259 6.25 25.28 14.09
C GLU A 259 6.91 23.93 13.80
N MET A 260 6.74 22.94 14.69
CA MET A 260 7.34 21.62 14.50
C MET A 260 6.77 20.89 13.28
N LEU A 261 5.48 21.09 13.00
CA LEU A 261 4.82 20.58 11.81
C LEU A 261 5.49 21.13 10.55
N SER A 262 5.72 22.45 10.48
CA SER A 262 6.40 23.08 9.33
C SER A 262 7.83 22.57 9.13
N ILE A 263 8.52 22.21 10.21
CA ILE A 263 9.89 21.68 10.15
C ILE A 263 9.86 20.23 9.67
N LEU A 264 9.16 19.35 10.39
CA LEU A 264 9.16 17.91 10.10
C LEU A 264 8.44 17.56 8.80
N ASN A 265 7.47 18.37 8.35
CA ASN A 265 6.79 18.11 7.08
C ASN A 265 7.73 18.22 5.86
N GLN A 266 8.86 18.93 5.98
CA GLN A 266 9.88 18.96 4.92
C GLN A 266 10.46 17.57 4.63
N LEU A 267 10.42 16.63 5.60
CA LEU A 267 10.79 15.23 5.33
C LEU A 267 9.91 14.59 4.25
N ASN A 268 8.66 15.01 4.10
CA ASN A 268 7.77 14.49 3.06
C ASN A 268 8.15 14.99 1.65
N GLU A 269 8.94 16.06 1.54
CA GLU A 269 9.40 16.61 0.26
C GLU A 269 10.71 15.94 -0.21
N VAL A 270 11.32 15.09 0.63
CA VAL A 270 12.57 14.40 0.31
C VAL A 270 12.29 13.28 -0.69
N THR A 271 12.93 13.39 -1.85
CA THR A 271 12.78 12.46 -2.98
C THR A 271 14.12 12.02 -3.58
N GLY A 272 14.07 11.00 -4.43
CA GLY A 272 15.19 10.46 -5.20
C GLY A 272 16.34 9.99 -4.32
N ARG A 273 17.57 10.34 -4.72
CA ARG A 273 18.79 9.87 -4.05
C ARG A 273 18.81 10.10 -2.53
N SER A 274 18.31 11.24 -2.04
CA SER A 274 18.28 11.51 -0.59
C SER A 274 17.35 10.55 0.15
N ALA A 275 16.18 10.26 -0.43
CA ALA A 275 15.24 9.27 0.11
C ALA A 275 15.82 7.85 0.01
N ASN A 276 16.45 7.51 -1.12
CA ASN A 276 16.97 6.18 -1.41
C ASN A 276 17.98 5.66 -0.38
N VAL A 277 18.84 6.55 0.12
CA VAL A 277 19.88 6.20 1.11
C VAL A 277 19.26 5.84 2.48
N MET A 278 18.09 6.38 2.81
CA MET A 278 17.44 6.10 4.09
C MET A 278 16.98 4.64 4.20
N PRO A 279 16.95 4.08 5.42
CA PRO A 279 16.30 2.79 5.66
C PRO A 279 14.83 2.86 5.34
N GLU A 280 14.27 1.74 4.88
CA GLU A 280 12.84 1.63 4.55
C GLU A 280 11.92 1.95 5.73
N LEU A 281 12.36 1.65 6.94
CA LEU A 281 11.61 1.93 8.16
C LEU A 281 12.53 2.50 9.23
N SER A 282 12.27 3.72 9.66
CA SER A 282 13.02 4.38 10.74
C SER A 282 12.06 4.91 11.80
N PHE A 283 12.39 4.72 13.08
CA PHE A 283 11.62 5.35 14.17
C PHE A 283 12.35 6.56 14.71
N ILE A 284 11.63 7.67 14.80
CA ILE A 284 12.12 8.96 15.27
C ILE A 284 11.45 9.27 16.60
N MET A 285 12.25 9.42 17.66
CA MET A 285 11.80 9.91 18.96
C MET A 285 12.22 11.37 19.14
N VAL A 286 11.23 12.27 19.20
CA VAL A 286 11.42 13.69 19.46
C VAL A 286 11.08 14.00 20.91
N GLU A 287 11.99 14.65 21.62
CA GLU A 287 11.82 15.02 23.03
C GLU A 287 11.62 16.53 23.20
N ASP A 288 10.55 16.93 23.87
CA ASP A 288 10.31 18.33 24.22
C ASP A 288 11.13 18.76 25.46
N MET A 289 11.06 20.04 25.81
CA MET A 289 11.79 20.60 26.96
C MET A 289 11.29 20.09 28.32
N ASN A 290 10.09 19.51 28.37
CA ASN A 290 9.47 18.96 29.57
C ASN A 290 9.74 17.44 29.70
N GLY A 291 10.45 16.84 28.73
CA GLY A 291 10.69 15.40 28.66
C GLY A 291 9.52 14.60 28.10
N ALA A 292 8.51 15.25 27.53
CA ALA A 292 7.47 14.55 26.76
C ALA A 292 8.05 14.04 25.45
N GLN A 293 7.67 12.82 25.08
CA GLN A 293 8.19 12.12 23.93
C GLN A 293 7.10 11.95 22.88
N GLN A 294 7.42 12.31 21.64
CA GLN A 294 6.61 11.98 20.47
C GLN A 294 7.40 11.04 19.57
N VAL A 295 6.74 10.02 19.07
CA VAL A 295 7.35 9.02 18.19
C VAL A 295 6.71 9.12 16.82
N PHE A 296 7.55 9.04 15.79
CA PHE A 296 7.15 9.02 14.39
C PHE A 296 7.81 7.84 13.69
N THR A 297 7.14 7.36 12.66
CA THR A 297 7.71 6.44 11.68
C THR A 297 8.02 7.22 10.42
N LEU A 298 9.29 7.17 10.00
CA LEU A 298 9.74 7.67 8.72
C LEU A 298 9.95 6.47 7.80
N MET A 299 9.18 6.41 6.71
CA MET A 299 9.24 5.32 5.74
C MET A 299 9.85 5.83 4.44
N ARG A 300 10.77 5.07 3.86
CA ARG A 300 11.15 5.26 2.46
C ARG A 300 10.21 4.42 1.60
N VAL A 301 9.41 5.09 0.78
CA VAL A 301 8.58 4.43 -0.23
C VAL A 301 9.41 4.28 -1.49
N SER A 302 9.59 3.04 -1.91
CA SER A 302 10.36 2.69 -3.10
C SER A 302 9.61 2.94 -4.40
N GLY A 303 10.22 3.67 -5.32
CA GLY A 303 9.73 3.81 -6.70
C GLY A 303 9.95 2.55 -7.54
N HIS A 304 8.93 2.14 -8.30
CA HIS A 304 9.02 1.04 -9.25
C HIS A 304 8.39 1.41 -10.60
N SER A 305 8.96 0.91 -11.71
CA SER A 305 8.36 1.02 -13.03
C SER A 305 7.02 0.27 -13.06
N ASN A 306 7.03 -1.01 -12.65
CA ASN A 306 5.88 -1.89 -12.47
C ASN A 306 6.18 -3.03 -11.46
N LEU A 307 5.17 -3.83 -11.13
CA LEU A 307 5.25 -4.95 -10.15
C LEU A 307 4.93 -6.32 -10.75
N THR A 308 5.01 -6.48 -12.08
CA THR A 308 4.55 -7.70 -12.76
C THR A 308 5.62 -8.79 -12.85
N GLY A 309 6.83 -8.54 -12.34
CA GLY A 309 7.93 -9.49 -12.30
C GLY A 309 7.91 -10.38 -11.05
N LEU A 310 7.82 -11.70 -11.23
CA LEU A 310 7.85 -12.69 -10.13
C LEU A 310 9.18 -12.74 -9.36
N LEU A 311 10.30 -12.50 -10.04
CA LEU A 311 11.65 -12.79 -9.52
C LEU A 311 12.67 -11.65 -9.70
N TYR A 312 12.30 -10.58 -10.42
CA TYR A 312 13.22 -9.53 -10.87
C TYR A 312 12.75 -8.13 -10.50
N GLU A 313 12.17 -7.95 -9.31
CA GLU A 313 11.74 -6.63 -8.83
C GLU A 313 12.86 -5.59 -8.88
N GLU A 314 14.11 -5.99 -8.59
CA GLU A 314 15.26 -5.10 -8.64
C GLU A 314 15.47 -4.46 -10.02
N GLU A 315 15.08 -5.15 -11.11
CA GLU A 315 15.15 -4.62 -12.47
C GLU A 315 14.12 -3.50 -12.71
N ASN A 316 13.03 -3.50 -11.95
CA ASN A 316 11.98 -2.49 -11.99
C ASN A 316 12.21 -1.34 -11.00
N ARG A 317 13.29 -1.38 -10.21
CA ARG A 317 13.53 -0.41 -9.16
C ARG A 317 13.94 0.94 -9.75
N LEU A 318 13.27 2.01 -9.29
CA LEU A 318 13.54 3.39 -9.69
C LEU A 318 13.96 4.22 -8.47
N PRO A 319 15.26 4.19 -8.06
CA PRO A 319 15.75 4.94 -6.91
C PRO A 319 15.51 6.45 -6.96
N ASP A 320 15.45 7.02 -8.17
CA ASP A 320 15.20 8.45 -8.37
C ASP A 320 13.75 8.85 -8.11
N GLU A 321 12.83 7.87 -7.99
CA GLU A 321 11.43 8.07 -7.64
C GLU A 321 11.11 7.71 -6.19
N ASP A 322 12.13 7.39 -5.39
CA ASP A 322 11.95 7.18 -3.96
C ASP A 322 11.47 8.45 -3.28
N TYR A 323 10.65 8.31 -2.26
CA TYR A 323 10.25 9.43 -1.43
C TYR A 323 10.10 9.00 0.02
N LEU A 324 10.22 9.96 0.93
CA LEU A 324 10.03 9.72 2.35
C LEU A 324 8.61 10.10 2.77
N THR A 325 8.01 9.34 3.69
CA THR A 325 6.71 9.67 4.28
C THR A 325 6.81 9.57 5.79
N LEU A 326 6.45 10.65 6.48
CA LEU A 326 6.49 10.77 7.93
C LEU A 326 5.08 10.58 8.50
N VAL A 327 4.95 9.64 9.44
CA VAL A 327 3.66 9.32 10.07
C VAL A 327 3.81 9.31 11.59
N PRO A 328 2.84 9.89 12.35
CA PRO A 328 2.81 9.78 13.81
C PRO A 328 2.68 8.32 14.29
N GLY A 329 3.42 8.01 15.34
CA GLY A 329 3.41 6.71 15.99
C GLY A 329 4.32 5.68 15.34
N ILE A 330 4.07 4.41 15.65
CA ILE A 330 4.89 3.27 15.24
C ILE A 330 4.08 2.46 14.23
N ILE A 331 4.59 2.38 13.00
CA ILE A 331 4.09 1.51 11.93
C ILE A 331 5.18 0.50 11.61
N GLY A 332 4.82 -0.78 11.53
CA GLY A 332 5.76 -1.88 11.33
C GLY A 332 6.45 -2.34 12.63
N THR A 333 7.11 -3.50 12.55
CA THR A 333 7.75 -4.17 13.71
C THR A 333 9.24 -4.39 13.54
N TYR A 334 9.81 -4.06 12.38
CA TYR A 334 11.20 -4.34 12.02
C TYR A 334 11.94 -3.04 11.65
N PRO A 335 12.25 -2.16 12.61
CA PRO A 335 12.94 -0.91 12.32
C PRO A 335 14.34 -1.17 11.75
N GLY A 336 14.68 -0.43 10.69
CA GLY A 336 16.02 -0.37 10.11
C GLY A 336 16.93 0.62 10.83
N ALA A 337 16.37 1.73 11.36
CA ALA A 337 17.13 2.67 12.18
C ALA A 337 16.30 3.33 13.28
N PHE A 338 17.01 3.84 14.28
CA PHE A 338 16.47 4.69 15.34
C PHE A 338 17.12 6.05 15.31
N PHE A 339 16.32 7.09 15.36
CA PHE A 339 16.76 8.46 15.53
C PHE A 339 16.16 9.04 16.80
N ARG A 340 16.97 9.77 17.56
CA ARG A 340 16.52 10.45 18.78
C ARG A 340 17.13 11.84 18.86
N PHE A 341 16.28 12.83 19.09
CA PHE A 341 16.74 14.19 19.31
C PHE A 341 15.70 15.03 20.08
N SER A 342 16.18 16.12 20.68
CA SER A 342 15.26 17.11 21.22
C SER A 342 14.68 17.99 20.11
N SER A 343 13.46 18.46 20.31
CA SER A 343 12.72 19.38 19.42
C SER A 343 13.58 20.53 18.84
N PHE A 344 14.49 21.13 19.60
CA PHE A 344 15.37 22.22 19.11
C PHE A 344 16.39 21.79 18.04
N ARG A 345 16.55 20.48 17.79
CA ARG A 345 17.43 19.94 16.75
C ARG A 345 16.66 19.46 15.52
N ALA A 346 15.33 19.61 15.49
CA ALA A 346 14.51 19.12 14.38
C ALA A 346 14.98 19.68 13.03
N ASP A 347 15.20 20.99 12.93
CA ASP A 347 15.72 21.63 11.70
C ASP A 347 17.03 21.00 11.22
N ARG A 348 17.96 20.75 12.16
CA ARG A 348 19.27 20.14 11.83
C ARG A 348 19.15 18.68 11.41
N PHE A 349 18.14 17.97 11.90
CA PHE A 349 17.87 16.60 11.49
C PHE A 349 17.29 16.58 10.07
N VAL A 350 16.27 17.40 9.82
CA VAL A 350 15.64 17.55 8.50
C VAL A 350 16.67 17.95 7.45
N ASP A 351 17.44 19.02 7.70
CA ASP A 351 18.51 19.49 6.80
C ASP A 351 19.54 18.37 6.50
N ALA A 352 19.90 17.57 7.51
CA ALA A 352 20.82 16.45 7.30
C ALA A 352 20.22 15.34 6.43
N VAL A 353 18.91 15.06 6.55
CA VAL A 353 18.21 14.06 5.73
C VAL A 353 18.03 14.54 4.28
N GLU A 354 17.64 15.80 4.09
CA GLU A 354 17.45 16.40 2.76
C GLU A 354 18.72 16.35 1.91
N HIS A 355 19.89 16.50 2.56
CA HIS A 355 21.19 16.57 1.88
C HIS A 355 21.94 15.23 1.77
N LEU A 356 21.31 14.11 2.13
CA LEU A 356 21.92 12.78 1.95
C LEU A 356 22.22 12.50 0.48
N LYS A 357 23.47 12.19 0.14
CA LYS A 357 23.87 11.84 -1.23
C LYS A 357 24.61 10.52 -1.31
N SER A 358 24.99 9.96 -0.17
CA SER A 358 25.84 8.79 -0.07
C SER A 358 25.69 8.09 1.28
N GLU A 359 26.22 6.87 1.34
CA GLU A 359 26.37 6.11 2.58
C GLU A 359 27.23 6.84 3.63
N ASP A 360 28.19 7.65 3.20
CA ASP A 360 29.03 8.44 4.11
C ASP A 360 28.21 9.53 4.80
N ASP A 361 27.34 10.22 4.06
CA ASP A 361 26.42 11.22 4.63
C ASP A 361 25.45 10.57 5.64
N TYR A 362 24.97 9.35 5.32
CA TYR A 362 24.11 8.60 6.23
C TYR A 362 24.83 8.18 7.51
N ARG A 363 26.11 7.79 7.42
CA ARG A 363 26.92 7.52 8.62
C ARG A 363 27.02 8.76 9.50
N GLU A 364 27.27 9.94 8.91
CA GLU A 364 27.29 11.19 9.65
C GLU A 364 25.94 11.53 10.30
N LEU A 365 24.82 11.29 9.61
CA LEU A 365 23.48 11.43 10.18
C LEU A 365 23.32 10.51 11.41
N MET A 366 23.70 9.24 11.28
CA MET A 366 23.63 8.25 12.35
C MET A 366 24.56 8.57 13.52
N GLU A 367 25.73 9.16 13.30
CA GLU A 367 26.62 9.63 14.38
C GLU A 367 26.00 10.77 15.18
N ARG A 368 25.24 11.65 14.53
CA ARG A 368 24.66 12.85 15.16
C ARG A 368 23.32 12.60 15.84
N PHE A 369 22.53 11.67 15.30
CA PHE A 369 21.12 11.47 15.68
C PHE A 369 20.74 10.01 15.91
N GLY A 370 21.54 9.06 15.44
CA GLY A 370 21.22 7.65 15.46
C GLY A 370 21.42 6.99 16.82
N VAL A 371 20.58 6.02 17.16
CA VAL A 371 20.76 5.13 18.32
C VAL A 371 21.13 3.73 17.82
N ARG A 372 22.43 3.47 17.65
CA ARG A 372 22.97 2.20 17.16
C ARG A 372 22.94 1.12 18.25
N ARG A 373 23.00 -0.17 17.87
CA ARG A 373 23.11 -1.28 18.85
C ARG A 373 24.34 -1.18 19.76
N THR A 374 25.37 -0.48 19.29
CA THR A 374 26.62 -0.24 20.03
C THR A 374 26.54 0.95 20.99
N ASP A 375 25.45 1.72 20.96
CA ASP A 375 25.23 2.83 21.89
C ASP A 375 24.94 2.30 23.30
N ILE A 376 25.57 2.90 24.32
CA ILE A 376 25.38 2.52 25.73
C ILE A 376 23.93 2.69 26.19
N SER A 377 23.18 3.60 25.56
CA SER A 377 21.79 3.91 25.85
C SER A 377 20.80 3.11 24.99
N PHE A 378 21.27 2.23 24.09
CA PHE A 378 20.43 1.49 23.15
C PHE A 378 19.25 0.78 23.83
N TRP A 379 19.52 0.00 24.88
CA TRP A 379 18.46 -0.73 25.59
C TRP A 379 17.50 0.18 26.33
N GLN A 380 17.99 1.29 26.91
CA GLN A 380 17.13 2.29 27.53
C GLN A 380 16.20 2.95 26.52
N HIS A 381 16.70 3.28 25.33
CA HIS A 381 15.89 3.82 24.25
C HIS A 381 14.86 2.80 23.74
N SER A 382 15.27 1.54 23.59
CA SER A 382 14.37 0.42 23.28
C SER A 382 13.22 0.30 24.28
N ASP A 383 13.52 0.36 25.59
CA ASP A 383 12.50 0.27 26.64
C ASP A 383 11.55 1.46 26.58
N GLN A 384 12.08 2.68 26.36
CA GLN A 384 11.27 3.89 26.20
C GLN A 384 10.34 3.82 24.98
N LEU A 385 10.82 3.30 23.84
CA LEU A 385 9.99 3.10 22.66
C LEU A 385 8.85 2.10 22.93
N HIS A 386 9.14 0.98 23.60
CA HIS A 386 8.11 -0.02 23.93
C HIS A 386 7.12 0.50 24.97
N ASP A 387 7.57 1.27 25.96
CA ASP A 387 6.68 1.94 26.92
C ASP A 387 5.77 2.95 26.24
N TRP A 388 6.33 3.76 25.33
CA TRP A 388 5.56 4.67 24.49
C TRP A 388 4.55 3.91 23.63
N PHE A 389 4.96 2.80 23.01
CA PHE A 389 4.09 2.00 22.14
C PHE A 389 2.90 1.42 22.92
N ARG A 390 3.18 0.77 24.06
CA ARG A 390 2.14 0.20 24.94
C ARG A 390 1.17 1.26 25.45
N LYS A 391 1.66 2.47 25.73
CA LYS A 391 0.84 3.57 26.25
C LYS A 391 -0.06 4.18 25.17
N ASN A 392 0.48 4.44 23.99
CA ASN A 392 -0.21 5.23 22.95
C ASN A 392 -0.96 4.37 21.94
N ASP A 393 -0.61 3.09 21.80
CA ASP A 393 -1.26 2.16 20.88
C ASP A 393 -1.35 0.74 21.45
N PRO A 394 -2.05 0.54 22.60
CA PRO A 394 -2.06 -0.73 23.32
C PRO A 394 -2.62 -1.90 22.52
N MET A 395 -3.51 -1.65 21.55
CA MET A 395 -4.12 -2.70 20.72
C MET A 395 -3.09 -3.35 19.79
N TYR A 396 -2.15 -2.57 19.26
CA TYR A 396 -1.16 -3.04 18.30
C TYR A 396 0.26 -3.14 18.87
N ALA A 397 0.47 -2.68 20.12
CA ALA A 397 1.74 -2.77 20.81
C ALA A 397 2.25 -4.22 20.86
N GLY A 398 3.35 -4.45 20.14
CA GLY A 398 4.07 -5.73 20.09
C GLY A 398 5.54 -5.55 20.48
N ILE A 399 6.31 -6.62 20.30
CA ILE A 399 7.77 -6.56 20.41
C ILE A 399 8.33 -6.08 19.07
N LEU A 400 9.19 -5.06 19.12
CA LEU A 400 9.98 -4.64 17.98
C LEU A 400 11.15 -5.61 17.77
N ASP A 401 11.26 -6.16 16.58
CA ASP A 401 12.33 -7.07 16.20
C ASP A 401 13.50 -6.26 15.61
N TYR A 402 14.62 -6.28 16.32
CA TYR A 402 15.83 -5.54 15.95
C TYR A 402 16.75 -6.30 15.00
N ASN A 403 16.37 -7.46 14.46
CA ASN A 403 17.21 -8.23 13.53
C ASN A 403 17.58 -7.42 12.29
N ARG A 404 16.69 -6.52 11.84
CA ARG A 404 16.89 -5.64 10.67
C ARG A 404 17.54 -4.29 10.99
N LEU A 405 17.83 -4.00 12.27
CA LEU A 405 18.44 -2.73 12.63
C LEU A 405 19.84 -2.66 12.02
N GLU A 406 20.03 -1.70 11.13
CA GLU A 406 21.27 -1.48 10.41
C GLU A 406 22.37 -0.99 11.36
N ASN A 407 23.61 -1.27 11.00
CA ASN A 407 24.78 -0.76 11.72
C ASN A 407 25.79 -0.07 10.79
N ARG A 408 25.31 0.36 9.61
CA ARG A 408 26.14 0.91 8.54
C ARG A 408 26.68 2.31 8.82
#